data_AF-A0AAJ7TUB7-F1
#
_entry.id   AF-A0AAJ7TUB7-F1
#
_cell.length_a   1.000
_cell.length_b   1.000
_cell.length_c   1.000
_cell.angle_alpha   90.00
_cell.angle_beta   90.00
_cell.angle_gamma   90.00
#
_symmetry.space_group_name_H-M   'P 1'
#
loop_
_entity.id
_entity.type
_entity.pdbx_description
1 polymer ?
#
loop_
_entity_poly.entity_id
_entity_poly.type
_entity_poly.pdbx_seq_one_letter_code
_entity_poly.pdbx_strand_id
1 'polypeptide(L)'
;MQEEEAKMTLKLPFHCEGLTSSEDTGSVYTCHDSEEESSSVTHTGLCLQYLTQKKCTKNAGCSDYHSELPYLWQILKDGQWENLRRNEAIERAFSRPQNHSYRLTSTESDSLIGYLDFDTMKCYGPQTGSVRRLSVPSVDRWVWYSKDSYEEWVKFGEKNSWGITTELTSAEIEEVYSHKPRATIKYKDSLLDLTEMHQCTAKWKRPIRRRPEFQRRAEEVSTMVTKQSFAEEENIPQLFKVSYEQDYTMSVLNQCSPEYNTVAETFHKKMFKTYFTISSIKRVNNPDLWDIYQRKKEKMARDNGKENLNEQRLFHKTRPNALNSICRRNFDSRYSRNVLRLGRAVYFSWNPYYSHTYFEKHRNSTGGHGCMFLARVLVGKSCPPERMHPCFLHTPSKDASLVNVYDSAVDDLKNPLIFAIFYSDQIYPEYIINYY
;
A
#
# COMPACT_ATOMS: atom_id res chain seq x y z
N MET A 1 -15.41 -44.52 28.51
CA MET A 1 -16.34 -43.89 27.53
C MET A 1 -15.78 -42.50 27.27
N GLN A 2 -14.79 -42.27 26.40
CA GLN A 2 -14.52 -42.76 25.03
C GLN A 2 -15.68 -42.50 24.06
N GLU A 3 -15.45 -41.51 23.18
CA GLU A 3 -15.97 -41.20 21.83
C GLU A 3 -15.28 -39.84 21.49
N GLU A 4 -14.32 -39.64 20.57
CA GLU A 4 -14.07 -40.15 19.20
C GLU A 4 -15.33 -39.98 18.33
N GLU A 5 -15.41 -39.32 17.17
CA GLU A 5 -14.53 -38.93 16.04
C GLU A 5 -15.14 -37.62 15.43
N ALA A 6 -14.69 -36.93 14.37
CA ALA A 6 -14.06 -37.38 13.14
C ALA A 6 -13.35 -36.23 12.38
N LYS A 7 -12.13 -36.52 11.94
CA LYS A 7 -11.42 -35.82 10.86
C LYS A 7 -11.91 -36.39 9.53
N MET A 8 -12.42 -35.53 8.65
CA MET A 8 -12.78 -35.91 7.29
C MET A 8 -11.58 -35.72 6.36
N THR A 9 -10.90 -36.83 6.07
CA THR A 9 -9.81 -36.93 5.08
C THR A 9 -10.41 -37.50 3.80
N LEU A 10 -10.48 -36.72 2.73
CA LEU A 10 -10.85 -37.22 1.40
C LEU A 10 -9.58 -37.59 0.63
N LYS A 11 -9.26 -38.89 0.61
CA LYS A 11 -8.49 -39.54 -0.46
C LYS A 11 -9.49 -40.18 -1.42
N LEU A 12 -9.33 -39.99 -2.72
CA LEU A 12 -9.67 -40.99 -3.73
C LEU A 12 -8.73 -40.85 -4.95
N PRO A 13 -8.56 -41.93 -5.73
CA PRO A 13 -7.27 -42.43 -6.23
C PRO A 13 -7.12 -42.18 -7.73
N PHE A 14 -5.94 -42.44 -8.31
CA PHE A 14 -5.83 -43.20 -9.57
C PHE A 14 -4.40 -43.71 -9.75
N HIS A 15 -4.29 -44.99 -10.04
CA HIS A 15 -3.08 -45.72 -10.38
C HIS A 15 -3.30 -46.30 -11.78
N CYS A 16 -2.31 -46.17 -12.66
CA CYS A 16 -2.10 -47.05 -13.81
C CYS A 16 -0.62 -46.97 -14.22
N GLU A 17 0.07 -48.10 -14.08
CA GLU A 17 1.32 -48.48 -14.73
C GLU A 17 1.08 -48.53 -16.26
N GLY A 18 1.96 -48.21 -17.21
CA GLY A 18 3.38 -48.49 -17.39
C GLY A 18 3.53 -49.31 -18.69
N LEU A 19 4.36 -48.88 -19.65
CA LEU A 19 5.09 -49.72 -20.64
C LEU A 19 5.99 -48.88 -21.58
N THR A 20 7.15 -49.48 -21.89
CA THR A 20 8.36 -49.16 -22.67
C THR A 20 8.11 -48.96 -24.19
N SER A 21 9.00 -48.54 -25.13
CA SER A 21 10.39 -48.07 -25.26
C SER A 21 10.61 -47.55 -26.72
N SER A 22 11.69 -46.77 -26.92
CA SER A 22 12.61 -46.71 -28.08
C SER A 22 12.28 -46.01 -29.42
N GLU A 23 13.36 -45.36 -29.93
CA GLU A 23 13.72 -44.95 -31.31
C GLU A 23 13.44 -43.50 -31.79
N ASP A 24 14.45 -42.66 -31.55
CA ASP A 24 15.35 -42.02 -32.54
C ASP A 24 14.78 -41.50 -33.88
N THR A 25 15.01 -40.21 -34.16
CA THR A 25 15.46 -39.65 -35.46
C THR A 25 15.67 -38.13 -35.30
N GLY A 26 16.90 -37.68 -35.52
CA GLY A 26 17.28 -36.27 -35.43
C GLY A 26 17.07 -35.45 -36.71
N SER A 27 17.22 -34.12 -36.60
CA SER A 27 18.22 -33.33 -37.35
C SER A 27 18.17 -31.86 -36.89
N VAL A 28 19.21 -31.32 -36.22
CA VAL A 28 20.36 -30.50 -36.71
C VAL A 28 19.96 -29.14 -37.35
N TYR A 29 20.52 -27.94 -37.08
CA TYR A 29 21.88 -27.45 -36.76
C TYR A 29 21.88 -26.08 -36.04
N THR A 30 22.72 -25.97 -34.99
CA THR A 30 23.76 -24.96 -34.61
C THR A 30 23.57 -23.44 -34.78
N CYS A 31 24.29 -22.53 -34.12
CA CYS A 31 25.09 -22.36 -32.88
C CYS A 31 25.70 -20.96 -33.06
N HIS A 32 25.94 -20.22 -31.98
CA HIS A 32 27.22 -19.52 -31.81
C HIS A 32 27.39 -19.20 -30.33
N ASP A 33 28.00 -20.14 -29.64
CA ASP A 33 28.80 -19.86 -28.45
C ASP A 33 30.07 -19.13 -28.88
N SER A 34 30.44 -18.13 -28.09
CA SER A 34 31.83 -17.74 -27.89
C SER A 34 32.15 -18.05 -26.43
N GLU A 35 32.78 -19.20 -26.22
CA GLU A 35 33.44 -19.56 -24.97
C GLU A 35 34.63 -18.62 -24.76
N GLU A 36 34.67 -17.97 -23.60
CA GLU A 36 35.93 -17.55 -22.98
C GLU A 36 35.93 -18.07 -21.53
N GLU A 37 36.95 -18.86 -21.23
CA GLU A 37 37.32 -19.29 -19.88
C GLU A 37 37.36 -18.10 -18.92
N SER A 38 36.75 -18.21 -17.75
CA SER A 38 37.02 -17.26 -16.68
C SER A 38 36.77 -17.89 -15.32
N SER A 39 37.84 -17.82 -14.52
CA SER A 39 37.94 -18.00 -13.07
C SER A 39 36.61 -17.98 -12.31
N SER A 40 36.46 -18.86 -11.32
CA SER A 40 35.33 -18.88 -10.38
C SER A 40 35.29 -17.59 -9.54
N VAL A 41 34.85 -16.49 -10.14
CA VAL A 41 34.65 -15.23 -9.44
C VAL A 41 33.39 -15.38 -8.61
N THR A 42 33.56 -15.49 -7.29
CA THR A 42 32.45 -15.46 -6.35
C THR A 42 31.90 -14.05 -6.30
N HIS A 43 30.85 -13.81 -7.09
CA HIS A 43 30.21 -12.50 -7.15
C HIS A 43 29.53 -12.17 -5.80
N THR A 44 29.91 -11.05 -5.19
CA THR A 44 29.45 -10.64 -3.85
C THR A 44 28.39 -9.55 -3.87
N GLY A 45 28.19 -8.83 -4.98
CA GLY A 45 27.26 -7.72 -5.06
C GLY A 45 26.76 -7.39 -6.46
N LEU A 46 26.16 -6.20 -6.59
CA LEU A 46 25.69 -5.64 -7.85
C LEU A 46 26.62 -4.53 -8.34
N CYS A 47 26.86 -4.47 -9.65
CA CYS A 47 27.74 -3.47 -10.23
C CYS A 47 27.08 -2.09 -10.25
N LEU A 48 27.59 -1.15 -9.46
CA LEU A 48 27.08 0.24 -9.40
C LEU A 48 27.19 0.96 -10.76
N GLN A 49 28.28 0.74 -11.49
CA GLN A 49 28.48 1.39 -12.79
C GLN A 49 27.45 0.91 -13.81
N TYR A 50 27.24 -0.40 -13.89
CA TYR A 50 26.20 -0.95 -14.75
C TYR A 50 24.81 -0.49 -14.34
N LEU A 51 24.52 -0.48 -13.03
CA LEU A 51 23.24 0.00 -12.52
C LEU A 51 22.98 1.44 -12.99
N THR A 52 23.93 2.35 -12.77
CA THR A 52 23.73 3.79 -13.05
C THR A 52 23.86 4.18 -14.52
N GLN A 53 24.75 3.53 -15.28
CA GLN A 53 25.12 3.95 -16.65
C GLN A 53 24.65 2.96 -17.73
N LYS A 54 24.06 1.82 -17.33
CA LYS A 54 23.80 0.66 -18.21
C LYS A 54 25.03 0.18 -18.98
N LYS A 55 26.23 0.51 -18.49
CA LYS A 55 27.53 0.20 -19.07
C LYS A 55 28.52 -0.06 -17.95
N CYS A 56 29.41 -1.02 -18.14
CA CYS A 56 30.49 -1.34 -17.20
C CYS A 56 31.79 -1.40 -17.98
N THR A 57 32.82 -0.67 -17.54
CA THR A 57 34.13 -0.66 -18.22
C THR A 57 34.84 -2.00 -18.17
N LYS A 58 34.51 -2.84 -17.17
CA LYS A 58 35.06 -4.18 -17.01
C LYS A 58 34.31 -5.26 -17.80
N ASN A 59 33.10 -4.95 -18.29
CA ASN A 59 32.22 -5.85 -19.04
C ASN A 59 32.21 -7.29 -18.49
N ALA A 60 32.72 -8.28 -19.24
CA ALA A 60 32.79 -9.69 -18.84
C ALA A 60 33.76 -9.99 -17.68
N GLY A 61 34.72 -9.11 -17.40
CA GLY A 61 35.63 -9.20 -16.25
C GLY A 61 35.12 -8.49 -14.99
N CYS A 62 33.83 -8.13 -14.92
CA CYS A 62 33.24 -7.54 -13.73
C CYS A 62 33.04 -8.61 -12.65
N SER A 63 33.47 -8.33 -11.42
CA SER A 63 33.28 -9.23 -10.27
C SER A 63 31.89 -9.16 -9.63
N ASP A 64 31.03 -8.27 -10.12
CA ASP A 64 29.69 -8.01 -9.58
C ASP A 64 28.62 -8.23 -10.66
N TYR A 65 27.41 -8.58 -10.24
CA TYR A 65 26.32 -8.84 -11.18
C TYR A 65 25.85 -7.56 -11.86
N HIS A 66 25.66 -7.63 -13.17
CA HIS A 66 24.99 -6.60 -13.96
C HIS A 66 23.47 -6.76 -13.84
N SER A 67 22.82 -5.82 -13.17
CA SER A 67 21.36 -5.79 -12.97
C SER A 67 20.84 -4.39 -13.25
N GLU A 68 19.65 -4.29 -13.84
CA GLU A 68 18.93 -3.02 -14.00
C GLU A 68 18.19 -2.59 -12.71
N LEU A 69 18.02 -3.52 -11.78
CA LEU A 69 17.42 -3.28 -10.47
C LEU A 69 18.51 -3.12 -9.39
N PRO A 70 18.32 -2.23 -8.40
CA PRO A 70 19.28 -2.00 -7.31
C PRO A 70 19.33 -3.15 -6.29
N TYR A 71 18.54 -4.20 -6.52
CA TYR A 71 18.51 -5.44 -5.75
C TYR A 71 18.35 -6.65 -6.67
N LEU A 72 18.83 -7.79 -6.21
CA LEU A 72 18.67 -9.07 -6.90
C LEU A 72 18.49 -10.20 -5.88
N TRP A 73 17.36 -10.88 -5.97
CA TRP A 73 16.99 -12.03 -5.17
C TRP A 73 17.41 -13.32 -5.86
N GLN A 74 18.11 -14.16 -5.12
CA GLN A 74 18.62 -15.43 -5.59
C GLN A 74 18.28 -16.56 -4.61
N ILE A 75 18.13 -17.76 -5.14
CA ILE A 75 17.95 -19.00 -4.39
C ILE A 75 19.16 -19.92 -4.63
N LEU A 76 19.66 -20.56 -3.58
CA LEU A 76 20.73 -21.54 -3.67
C LEU A 76 20.12 -22.89 -4.07
N LYS A 77 20.51 -23.37 -5.25
CA LYS A 77 20.08 -24.65 -5.81
C LYS A 77 21.29 -25.42 -6.33
N ASP A 78 21.43 -26.67 -5.90
CA ASP A 78 22.53 -27.56 -6.30
C ASP A 78 23.93 -26.92 -6.13
N GLY A 79 24.10 -26.10 -5.09
CA GLY A 79 25.34 -25.40 -4.78
C GLY A 79 25.58 -24.10 -5.56
N GLN A 80 24.68 -23.71 -6.47
CA GLN A 80 24.76 -22.49 -7.26
C GLN A 80 23.61 -21.51 -6.97
N TRP A 81 23.88 -20.21 -7.09
CA TRP A 81 22.88 -19.17 -6.88
C TRP A 81 22.13 -18.87 -8.17
N GLU A 82 20.83 -19.13 -8.19
CA GLU A 82 19.94 -18.85 -9.33
C GLU A 82 19.06 -17.61 -9.07
N ASN A 83 18.82 -16.80 -10.10
CA ASN A 83 17.99 -15.60 -10.01
C ASN A 83 16.49 -15.94 -9.90
N LEU A 84 15.81 -15.38 -8.91
CA LEU A 84 14.36 -15.50 -8.79
C LEU A 84 13.66 -14.58 -9.80
N ARG A 85 12.67 -15.09 -10.55
CA ARG A 85 12.06 -14.33 -11.66
C ARG A 85 11.33 -13.05 -11.23
N ARG A 86 10.61 -13.06 -10.11
CA ARG A 86 9.74 -11.95 -9.65
C ARG A 86 10.46 -10.98 -8.71
N ASN A 87 11.71 -10.61 -9.02
CA ASN A 87 12.58 -9.75 -8.19
C ASN A 87 11.89 -8.51 -7.62
N GLU A 88 11.25 -7.69 -8.46
CA GLU A 88 10.58 -6.47 -8.02
C GLU A 88 9.40 -6.77 -7.06
N ALA A 89 8.62 -7.81 -7.33
CA ALA A 89 7.49 -8.17 -6.48
C ALA A 89 7.95 -8.75 -5.13
N ILE A 90 9.05 -9.53 -5.12
CA ILE A 90 9.67 -10.06 -3.91
C ILE A 90 10.23 -8.90 -3.09
N GLU A 91 11.00 -7.99 -3.69
CA GLU A 91 11.53 -6.82 -3.00
C GLU A 91 10.41 -5.97 -2.41
N ARG A 92 9.38 -5.66 -3.20
CA ARG A 92 8.23 -4.87 -2.73
C ARG A 92 7.54 -5.51 -1.54
N ALA A 93 7.45 -6.84 -1.54
CA ALA A 93 6.91 -7.57 -0.41
C ALA A 93 7.87 -7.53 0.79
N PHE A 94 9.17 -7.73 0.58
CA PHE A 94 10.19 -7.70 1.63
C PHE A 94 10.27 -6.35 2.31
N SER A 95 10.28 -5.24 1.57
CA SER A 95 10.34 -3.87 2.07
C SER A 95 9.23 -3.51 3.06
N ARG A 96 8.12 -4.25 3.08
CA ARG A 96 7.01 -4.01 4.01
C ARG A 96 7.25 -4.73 5.34
N PRO A 97 7.31 -4.04 6.49
CA PRO A 97 7.56 -4.68 7.77
C PRO A 97 6.42 -5.60 8.20
N GLN A 98 5.20 -5.47 7.68
CA GLN A 98 4.10 -6.40 7.94
C GLN A 98 4.31 -7.78 7.31
N ASN A 99 5.08 -7.85 6.23
CA ASN A 99 5.27 -9.08 5.50
C ASN A 99 6.42 -9.90 6.11
N HIS A 100 6.11 -11.15 6.43
CA HIS A 100 7.06 -12.17 6.87
C HIS A 100 7.43 -13.17 5.76
N SER A 101 6.68 -13.18 4.66
CA SER A 101 6.85 -14.15 3.59
C SER A 101 6.34 -13.62 2.25
N TYR A 102 6.70 -14.32 1.17
CA TYR A 102 6.20 -14.07 -0.18
C TYR A 102 5.82 -15.38 -0.87
N ARG A 103 4.62 -15.40 -1.47
CA ARG A 103 4.10 -16.56 -2.19
C ARG A 103 4.73 -16.66 -3.58
N LEU A 104 5.37 -17.79 -3.87
CA LEU A 104 5.85 -18.12 -5.21
C LEU A 104 4.73 -18.83 -5.98
N THR A 105 4.44 -18.39 -7.21
CA THR A 105 3.47 -19.05 -8.10
C THR A 105 4.06 -19.46 -9.43
N SER A 106 3.52 -20.54 -9.99
CA SER A 106 3.82 -20.99 -11.35
C SER A 106 3.40 -19.93 -12.37
N THR A 107 4.21 -19.77 -13.41
CA THR A 107 3.93 -18.81 -14.49
C THR A 107 2.76 -19.21 -15.37
N GLU A 108 2.45 -20.50 -15.46
CA GLU A 108 1.44 -21.02 -16.40
C GLU A 108 0.05 -21.12 -15.78
N SER A 109 -0.02 -21.42 -14.48
CA SER A 109 -1.28 -21.78 -13.80
C SER A 109 -1.58 -20.92 -12.56
N ASP A 110 -0.69 -19.99 -12.20
CA ASP A 110 -0.68 -19.25 -10.93
C ASP A 110 -0.81 -20.14 -9.67
N SER A 111 -0.52 -21.44 -9.82
CA SER A 111 -0.56 -22.41 -8.73
C SER A 111 0.58 -22.13 -7.75
N LEU A 112 0.31 -22.34 -6.46
CA LEU A 112 1.31 -22.21 -5.42
C LEU A 112 2.45 -23.20 -5.65
N ILE A 113 3.67 -22.71 -5.84
CA ILE A 113 4.88 -23.54 -5.95
C ILE A 113 5.75 -23.45 -4.70
N GLY A 114 5.50 -22.48 -3.82
CA GLY A 114 6.26 -22.37 -2.57
C GLY A 114 6.09 -21.01 -1.91
N TYR A 115 6.84 -20.77 -0.85
CA TYR A 115 6.93 -19.45 -0.23
C TYR A 115 8.36 -19.15 0.21
N LEU A 116 8.74 -17.87 0.07
CA LEU A 116 9.95 -17.31 0.65
C LEU A 116 9.61 -16.83 2.05
N ASP A 117 10.42 -17.20 3.04
CA ASP A 117 10.37 -16.68 4.40
C ASP A 117 11.47 -15.61 4.54
N PHE A 118 11.04 -14.39 4.84
CA PHE A 118 11.91 -13.22 4.93
C PHE A 118 12.67 -13.13 6.25
N ASP A 119 12.20 -13.81 7.29
CA ASP A 119 12.84 -13.77 8.60
C ASP A 119 13.91 -14.87 8.69
N THR A 120 13.69 -16.03 8.06
CA THR A 120 14.70 -17.11 7.99
C THR A 120 15.57 -17.08 6.73
N MET A 121 15.23 -16.26 5.74
CA MET A 121 15.88 -16.20 4.42
C MET A 121 15.95 -17.57 3.73
N LYS A 122 14.82 -18.28 3.74
CA LYS A 122 14.65 -19.62 3.14
C LYS A 122 13.45 -19.67 2.21
N CYS A 123 13.53 -20.50 1.19
CA CYS A 123 12.42 -20.89 0.35
C CYS A 123 11.90 -22.26 0.79
N TYR A 124 10.58 -22.43 0.86
CA TYR A 124 9.93 -23.71 1.17
C TYR A 124 9.00 -24.11 0.03
N GLY A 125 9.12 -25.36 -0.43
CA GLY A 125 8.40 -25.91 -1.58
C GLY A 125 9.18 -27.04 -2.26
N PRO A 126 8.89 -27.37 -3.54
CA PRO A 126 9.64 -28.35 -4.32
C PRO A 126 11.13 -27.99 -4.45
N GLN A 127 11.47 -26.71 -4.34
CA GLN A 127 12.85 -26.21 -4.33
C GLN A 127 13.09 -25.51 -2.99
N THR A 128 13.31 -26.30 -1.94
CA THR A 128 13.65 -25.78 -0.61
C THR A 128 15.15 -25.42 -0.57
N GLY A 129 15.48 -24.19 -0.19
CA GLY A 129 16.86 -23.72 -0.24
C GLY A 129 17.06 -22.35 0.42
N SER A 130 18.32 -21.98 0.65
CA SER A 130 18.69 -20.66 1.18
C SER A 130 18.42 -19.58 0.12
N VAL A 131 17.98 -18.42 0.58
CA VAL A 131 17.67 -17.28 -0.29
C VAL A 131 18.57 -16.12 0.12
N ARG A 132 19.03 -15.33 -0.84
CA ARG A 132 19.78 -14.10 -0.58
C ARG A 132 19.25 -12.94 -1.40
N ARG A 133 19.45 -11.74 -0.87
CA ARG A 133 19.25 -10.47 -1.56
C ARG A 133 20.61 -9.81 -1.74
N LEU A 134 21.01 -9.58 -2.97
CA LEU A 134 22.14 -8.71 -3.32
C LEU A 134 21.62 -7.28 -3.48
N SER A 135 22.44 -6.31 -3.13
CA SER A 135 22.15 -4.89 -3.31
C SER A 135 23.43 -4.10 -3.56
N VAL A 136 23.29 -2.81 -3.88
CA VAL A 136 24.42 -1.87 -3.93
C VAL A 136 24.46 -1.08 -2.62
N PRO A 137 25.49 -1.25 -1.76
CA PRO A 137 25.51 -0.62 -0.43
C PRO A 137 25.38 0.90 -0.41
N SER A 138 25.94 1.60 -1.41
CA SER A 138 25.85 3.08 -1.51
C SER A 138 24.44 3.58 -1.86
N VAL A 139 23.55 2.68 -2.25
CA VAL A 139 22.21 2.96 -2.77
C VAL A 139 21.14 2.45 -1.81
N ASP A 140 21.41 1.33 -1.16
CA ASP A 140 20.49 0.65 -0.26
C ASP A 140 20.19 1.53 0.96
N ARG A 141 18.90 1.77 1.23
CA ARG A 141 18.44 2.54 2.39
C ARG A 141 17.64 1.63 3.27
N TRP A 142 18.06 1.48 4.52
CA TRP A 142 17.44 0.57 5.47
C TRP A 142 16.68 1.32 6.54
N VAL A 143 15.49 0.81 6.84
CA VAL A 143 14.55 1.42 7.77
C VAL A 143 14.25 0.43 8.90
N TRP A 144 14.22 0.97 10.11
CA TRP A 144 13.95 0.25 11.35
C TRP A 144 12.56 0.57 11.88
N TYR A 145 11.86 -0.49 12.28
CA TYR A 145 10.50 -0.45 12.81
C TYR A 145 10.43 -1.17 14.16
N SER A 146 9.51 -0.74 15.02
CA SER A 146 9.09 -1.44 16.22
C SER A 146 7.59 -1.70 16.16
N LYS A 147 7.12 -2.79 16.77
CA LYS A 147 5.67 -2.96 16.98
C LYS A 147 5.17 -2.05 18.11
N ASP A 148 4.04 -1.39 17.90
CA ASP A 148 3.35 -0.68 18.96
C ASP A 148 2.42 -1.61 19.78
N SER A 149 1.63 -1.04 20.70
CA SER A 149 0.67 -1.81 21.52
C SER A 149 -0.51 -2.38 20.74
N TYR A 150 -0.73 -1.92 19.51
CA TYR A 150 -1.78 -2.38 18.59
C TYR A 150 -1.24 -3.33 17.52
N GLU A 151 -0.03 -3.84 17.72
CA GLU A 151 0.68 -4.73 16.78
C GLU A 151 1.02 -4.09 15.42
N GLU A 152 0.94 -2.76 15.32
CA GLU A 152 1.31 -2.02 14.11
C GLU A 152 2.81 -1.71 14.10
N TRP A 153 3.44 -1.85 12.94
CA TRP A 153 4.84 -1.51 12.75
C TRP A 153 5.01 0.00 12.57
N VAL A 154 5.76 0.63 13.48
CA VAL A 154 6.04 2.07 13.49
C VAL A 154 7.53 2.30 13.29
N LYS A 155 7.88 3.20 12.37
CA LYS A 155 9.28 3.59 12.10
C LYS A 155 9.86 4.30 13.32
N PHE A 156 11.09 3.97 13.68
CA PHE A 156 11.81 4.69 14.74
C PHE A 156 11.99 6.16 14.36
N GLY A 157 11.62 7.07 15.26
CA GLY A 157 11.62 8.52 15.03
C GLY A 157 10.29 9.08 14.52
N GLU A 158 9.28 8.23 14.28
CA GLU A 158 7.94 8.66 13.88
C GLU A 158 6.91 8.55 15.01
N LYS A 159 5.79 9.27 14.85
CA LYS A 159 4.67 9.23 15.80
C LYS A 159 3.94 7.91 15.68
N ASN A 160 3.80 7.19 16.79
CA ASN A 160 2.96 6.01 16.87
C ASN A 160 1.46 6.36 16.88
N SER A 161 0.60 5.34 17.01
CA SER A 161 -0.88 5.47 17.06
C SER A 161 -1.41 6.39 18.17
N TRP A 162 -0.58 6.73 19.16
CA TRP A 162 -0.89 7.65 20.26
C TRP A 162 -0.29 9.05 20.08
N GLY A 163 0.38 9.31 18.94
CA GLY A 163 1.08 10.57 18.69
C GLY A 163 2.44 10.69 19.39
N ILE A 164 2.94 9.61 19.99
CA ILE A 164 4.22 9.59 20.73
C ILE A 164 5.34 9.18 19.76
N THR A 165 6.42 9.95 19.75
CA THR A 165 7.62 9.71 18.94
C THR A 165 8.74 9.13 19.78
N THR A 166 9.51 8.19 19.24
CA THR A 166 10.77 7.74 19.86
C THR A 166 11.88 8.75 19.58
N GLU A 167 12.69 9.08 20.59
CA GLU A 167 13.87 9.94 20.39
C GLU A 167 14.90 9.27 19.48
N LEU A 168 15.05 7.95 19.64
CA LEU A 168 15.89 7.15 18.77
C LEU A 168 15.24 7.03 17.39
N THR A 169 15.97 7.44 16.36
CA THR A 169 15.54 7.45 14.96
C THR A 169 16.05 6.21 14.22
N SER A 170 15.37 5.87 13.11
CA SER A 170 15.79 4.78 12.23
C SER A 170 17.21 4.96 11.68
N ALA A 171 17.65 6.20 11.43
CA ALA A 171 18.98 6.48 10.87
C ALA A 171 20.08 6.16 11.88
N GLU A 172 19.90 6.55 13.15
CA GLU A 172 20.85 6.26 14.22
C GLU A 172 20.98 4.76 14.47
N ILE A 173 19.87 4.01 14.40
CA ILE A 173 19.90 2.55 14.57
C ILE A 173 20.66 1.90 13.40
N GLU A 174 20.41 2.34 12.17
CA GLU A 174 21.09 1.81 10.99
C GLU A 174 22.59 2.12 10.99
N GLU A 175 22.99 3.31 11.46
CA GLU A 175 24.39 3.66 11.63
C GLU A 175 25.09 2.71 12.62
N VAL A 176 24.46 2.42 13.77
CA VAL A 176 25.00 1.46 14.74
C VAL A 176 25.04 0.05 14.15
N TYR A 177 23.98 -0.39 13.48
CA TYR A 177 23.88 -1.73 12.91
C TYR A 177 24.93 -1.99 11.84
N SER A 178 25.19 -1.01 10.97
CA SER A 178 26.19 -1.12 9.89
C SER A 178 27.62 -1.36 10.42
N HIS A 179 27.93 -0.86 11.62
CA HIS A 179 29.23 -1.06 12.28
C HIS A 179 29.24 -2.23 13.27
N LYS A 180 28.13 -2.45 13.98
CA LYS A 180 28.00 -3.41 15.08
C LYS A 180 26.61 -4.07 15.03
N PRO A 181 26.39 -5.07 14.16
CA PRO A 181 25.08 -5.68 13.97
C PRO A 181 24.56 -6.48 15.18
N ARG A 182 25.44 -6.75 16.17
CA ARG A 182 25.11 -7.47 17.42
C ARG A 182 25.10 -6.54 18.64
N ALA A 183 24.91 -5.23 18.43
CA ALA A 183 24.90 -4.25 19.50
C ALA A 183 23.57 -4.25 20.28
N THR A 184 23.62 -3.70 21.50
CA THR A 184 22.45 -3.31 22.26
C THR A 184 22.46 -1.79 22.45
N ILE A 185 21.41 -1.11 22.02
CA ILE A 185 21.28 0.35 22.15
C ILE A 185 20.37 0.65 23.34
N LYS A 186 20.86 1.41 24.31
CA LYS A 186 20.05 1.89 25.45
C LYS A 186 19.54 3.29 25.16
N TYR A 187 18.23 3.50 25.32
CA TYR A 187 17.62 4.81 25.21
C TYR A 187 16.42 4.91 26.16
N LYS A 188 16.36 5.97 26.99
CA LYS A 188 15.44 6.08 28.12
C LYS A 188 15.44 4.78 28.98
N ASP A 189 14.25 4.27 29.28
CA ASP A 189 14.03 3.02 30.02
C ASP A 189 13.94 1.78 29.09
N SER A 190 14.32 1.93 27.81
CA SER A 190 14.28 0.87 26.81
C SER A 190 15.68 0.41 26.40
N LEU A 191 15.79 -0.87 26.08
CA LEU A 191 16.93 -1.51 25.45
C LEU A 191 16.51 -2.06 24.09
N LEU A 192 17.32 -1.79 23.07
CA LEU A 192 17.12 -2.27 21.71
C LEU A 192 18.21 -3.30 21.41
N ASP A 193 17.85 -4.58 21.37
CA ASP A 193 18.76 -5.67 21.06
C ASP A 193 18.71 -5.98 19.56
N LEU A 194 19.80 -5.64 18.85
CA LEU A 194 19.93 -5.85 17.41
C LEU A 194 20.29 -7.31 17.05
N THR A 195 20.77 -8.09 18.01
CA THR A 195 21.04 -9.53 17.83
C THR A 195 19.74 -10.30 17.85
N GLU A 196 18.95 -10.08 18.89
CA GLU A 196 17.68 -10.79 19.09
C GLU A 196 16.53 -10.15 18.29
N MET A 197 16.74 -8.97 17.70
CA MET A 197 15.71 -8.20 16.98
C MET A 197 14.49 -7.89 17.87
N HIS A 198 14.74 -7.41 19.09
CA HIS A 198 13.68 -6.97 20.01
C HIS A 198 14.02 -5.68 20.73
N GLN A 199 12.99 -4.90 21.05
CA GLN A 199 13.02 -3.83 22.03
C GLN A 199 12.40 -4.30 23.33
N CYS A 200 13.04 -4.03 24.47
CA CYS A 200 12.52 -4.39 25.78
C CYS A 200 12.61 -3.24 26.79
N THR A 201 11.68 -3.26 27.73
CA THR A 201 11.74 -2.50 28.99
C THR A 201 11.59 -3.50 30.14
N ALA A 202 11.62 -3.03 31.39
CA ALA A 202 11.31 -3.89 32.54
C ALA A 202 9.90 -4.53 32.50
N LYS A 203 8.96 -3.97 31.72
CA LYS A 203 7.55 -4.38 31.73
C LYS A 203 7.11 -5.16 30.49
N TRP A 204 7.82 -5.03 29.37
CA TRP A 204 7.39 -5.59 28.10
C TRP A 204 8.56 -5.82 27.15
N LYS A 205 8.36 -6.72 26.19
CA LYS A 205 9.27 -7.01 25.07
C LYS A 205 8.47 -6.98 23.77
N ARG A 206 9.01 -6.33 22.72
CA ARG A 206 8.38 -6.19 21.41
C ARG A 206 9.39 -6.46 20.30
N PRO A 207 8.97 -7.03 19.17
CA PRO A 207 9.88 -7.25 18.05
C PRO A 207 10.22 -5.94 17.36
N ILE A 208 11.42 -5.89 16.81
CA ILE A 208 11.86 -4.84 15.89
C ILE A 208 12.19 -5.45 14.55
N ARG A 209 12.17 -4.65 13.50
CA ARG A 209 12.32 -5.14 12.14
C ARG A 209 13.05 -4.15 11.27
N ARG A 210 14.05 -4.65 10.57
CA ARG A 210 14.85 -3.91 9.59
C ARG A 210 14.38 -4.32 8.19
N ARG A 211 13.98 -3.36 7.34
CA ARG A 211 13.56 -3.58 5.94
C ARG A 211 14.18 -2.52 5.01
N PRO A 212 14.49 -2.87 3.76
CA PRO A 212 15.00 -1.88 2.80
C PRO A 212 13.84 -1.01 2.31
N GLU A 213 14.14 0.25 2.01
CA GLU A 213 13.25 1.12 1.27
C GLU A 213 13.10 0.60 -0.16
N PHE A 214 11.87 0.46 -0.63
CA PHE A 214 11.60 -0.12 -1.95
C PHE A 214 11.98 0.86 -3.06
N GLN A 215 12.91 0.47 -3.93
CA GLN A 215 13.38 1.27 -5.06
C GLN A 215 12.90 0.65 -6.38
N ARG A 216 12.40 1.43 -7.34
CA ARG A 216 11.88 0.86 -8.60
C ARG A 216 12.90 0.87 -9.72
N ARG A 217 13.81 1.84 -9.77
CA ARG A 217 14.74 2.00 -10.91
C ARG A 217 16.10 2.56 -10.51
N ALA A 218 17.10 2.22 -11.34
CA ALA A 218 18.42 2.82 -11.27
C ALA A 218 18.47 4.34 -11.54
N GLU A 219 17.47 4.91 -12.23
CA GLU A 219 17.37 6.35 -12.50
C GLU A 219 17.17 7.16 -11.20
N GLU A 220 16.43 6.60 -10.23
CA GLU A 220 16.27 7.17 -8.88
C GLU A 220 17.61 7.16 -8.13
N VAL A 221 18.41 6.10 -8.34
CA VAL A 221 19.75 5.94 -7.76
C VAL A 221 20.73 6.99 -8.27
N SER A 222 20.73 7.29 -9.57
CA SER A 222 21.61 8.31 -10.15
C SER A 222 21.36 9.69 -9.55
N THR A 223 20.10 10.07 -9.33
CA THR A 223 19.76 11.35 -8.68
C THR A 223 20.18 11.41 -7.20
N MET A 224 20.32 10.27 -6.53
CA MET A 224 20.77 10.17 -5.13
C MET A 224 22.31 10.21 -5.01
N VAL A 225 23.04 9.55 -5.92
CA VAL A 225 24.52 9.58 -5.94
C VAL A 225 25.03 10.99 -6.23
N THR A 226 24.35 11.74 -7.12
CA THR A 226 24.72 13.13 -7.44
C THR A 226 24.47 14.10 -6.26
N LYS A 227 23.52 13.78 -5.37
CA LYS A 227 23.21 14.58 -4.17
C LYS A 227 24.21 14.43 -3.02
N GLN A 228 25.12 13.45 -3.09
CA GLN A 228 26.19 13.32 -2.08
C GLN A 228 27.39 14.25 -2.31
N SER A 229 27.45 14.97 -3.44
CA SER A 229 28.61 15.84 -3.76
C SER A 229 28.37 17.34 -3.75
N PHE A 230 27.14 17.86 -3.66
CA PHE A 230 26.93 19.30 -3.47
C PHE A 230 25.71 19.55 -2.59
N ALA A 231 25.98 20.00 -1.36
CA ALA A 231 24.99 20.63 -0.51
C ALA A 231 24.80 22.06 -1.00
N GLU A 232 23.68 22.34 -1.65
CA GLU A 232 23.14 23.68 -1.76
C GLU A 232 21.62 23.58 -1.80
N GLU A 233 20.99 24.24 -0.83
CA GLU A 233 19.55 24.44 -0.75
C GLU A 233 19.11 25.30 -1.93
N GLU A 234 18.36 24.73 -2.88
CA GLU A 234 17.58 25.55 -3.80
C GLU A 234 16.09 25.21 -3.79
N ASN A 235 15.33 26.30 -3.72
CA ASN A 235 13.88 26.44 -3.78
C ASN A 235 13.30 25.66 -4.98
N ILE A 236 12.62 24.54 -4.71
CA ILE A 236 11.72 23.92 -5.69
C ILE A 236 10.28 24.24 -5.28
N PRO A 237 9.47 24.88 -6.15
CA PRO A 237 8.08 25.20 -5.88
C PRO A 237 7.27 24.01 -5.40
N GLN A 238 6.47 24.25 -4.37
CA GLN A 238 5.81 23.28 -3.51
C GLN A 238 4.58 22.59 -4.16
N LEU A 239 4.64 22.21 -5.45
CA LEU A 239 3.46 21.69 -6.15
C LEU A 239 3.47 20.19 -6.48
N PHE A 240 4.60 19.48 -6.52
CA PHE A 240 4.58 18.02 -6.82
C PHE A 240 5.68 17.20 -6.14
N LYS A 241 5.84 17.30 -4.81
CA LYS A 241 6.58 16.29 -4.02
C LYS A 241 5.63 15.17 -3.60
N VAL A 242 5.51 14.12 -4.42
CA VAL A 242 4.94 12.83 -3.99
C VAL A 242 6.11 12.01 -3.43
N SER A 243 6.15 11.86 -2.10
CA SER A 243 7.08 10.97 -1.40
C SER A 243 6.54 9.53 -1.50
N TYR A 244 7.42 8.58 -1.85
CA TYR A 244 7.10 7.15 -1.97
C TYR A 244 7.11 6.40 -0.61
N GLU A 245 7.33 7.10 0.51
CA GLU A 245 7.36 6.51 1.87
C GLU A 245 5.99 6.48 2.57
N GLN A 246 4.94 7.04 1.96
CA GLN A 246 3.61 7.13 2.55
C GLN A 246 2.54 6.69 1.53
N ASP A 247 1.76 5.64 1.84
CA ASP A 247 0.59 5.21 1.04
C ASP A 247 -0.34 6.41 0.71
N TYR A 248 -0.33 7.43 1.58
CA TYR A 248 -0.91 8.73 1.35
C TYR A 248 -0.26 9.78 2.26
N THR A 249 -0.22 11.04 1.82
CA THR A 249 0.19 12.16 2.68
C THR A 249 -1.01 13.01 3.08
N MET A 250 -0.91 13.70 4.22
CA MET A 250 -1.87 14.73 4.63
C MET A 250 -1.14 16.05 4.84
N SER A 251 -1.39 17.02 3.97
CA SER A 251 -0.81 18.36 4.07
C SER A 251 -1.81 19.31 4.69
N VAL A 252 -1.47 19.93 5.82
CA VAL A 252 -2.27 21.04 6.38
C VAL A 252 -2.21 22.20 5.39
N LEU A 253 -3.37 22.69 4.97
CA LEU A 253 -3.44 23.83 4.07
C LEU A 253 -3.15 25.13 4.83
N ASN A 254 -2.38 26.02 4.19
CA ASN A 254 -2.18 27.37 4.69
C ASN A 254 -3.51 28.14 4.63
N GLN A 255 -3.91 28.76 5.74
CA GLN A 255 -5.19 29.48 5.85
C GLN A 255 -5.32 30.67 4.88
N CYS A 256 -4.20 31.22 4.39
CA CYS A 256 -4.19 32.30 3.41
C CYS A 256 -4.21 31.79 1.96
N SER A 257 -4.19 30.48 1.73
CA SER A 257 -4.15 29.93 0.37
C SER A 257 -5.52 29.97 -0.33
N PRO A 258 -5.57 30.17 -1.66
CA PRO A 258 -6.82 30.08 -2.43
C PRO A 258 -7.51 28.73 -2.28
N GLU A 259 -6.73 27.65 -2.16
CA GLU A 259 -7.23 26.29 -1.93
C GLU A 259 -7.97 26.18 -0.59
N TYR A 260 -7.39 26.69 0.49
CA TYR A 260 -8.04 26.74 1.81
C TYR A 260 -9.34 27.54 1.75
N ASN A 261 -9.31 28.74 1.17
CA ASN A 261 -10.48 29.61 1.09
C ASN A 261 -11.63 28.94 0.34
N THR A 262 -11.34 28.28 -0.78
CA THR A 262 -12.35 27.55 -1.57
C THR A 262 -13.03 26.45 -0.74
N VAL A 263 -12.26 25.64 -0.03
CA VAL A 263 -12.80 24.56 0.81
C VAL A 263 -13.57 25.11 2.01
N ALA A 264 -13.03 26.14 2.67
CA ALA A 264 -13.65 26.80 3.80
C ALA A 264 -14.98 27.47 3.42
N GLU A 265 -15.05 28.15 2.29
CA GLU A 265 -16.28 28.75 1.76
C GLU A 265 -17.31 27.69 1.39
N THR A 266 -16.88 26.59 0.76
CA THR A 266 -17.76 25.46 0.43
C THR A 266 -18.40 24.87 1.69
N PHE A 267 -17.62 24.72 2.76
CA PHE A 267 -18.12 24.27 4.07
C PHE A 267 -19.07 25.32 4.70
N HIS A 268 -18.64 26.57 4.75
CA HIS A 268 -19.38 27.67 5.39
C HIS A 268 -20.61 28.13 4.62
N LYS A 269 -20.82 27.66 3.38
CA LYS A 269 -22.07 27.88 2.62
C LYS A 269 -23.30 27.37 3.37
N LYS A 270 -23.15 26.33 4.20
CA LYS A 270 -24.24 25.76 5.03
C LYS A 270 -23.88 25.58 6.51
N MET A 271 -22.60 25.57 6.86
CA MET A 271 -22.13 25.56 8.26
C MET A 271 -21.70 26.97 8.67
N PHE A 272 -22.61 27.79 9.20
CA PHE A 272 -22.30 29.20 9.45
C PHE A 272 -21.14 29.40 10.43
N LYS A 273 -20.24 30.35 10.10
CA LYS A 273 -19.04 30.70 10.91
C LYS A 273 -19.36 31.07 12.36
N THR A 274 -20.55 31.60 12.61
CA THR A 274 -21.05 31.94 13.96
C THR A 274 -21.23 30.74 14.87
N TYR A 275 -21.43 29.54 14.31
CA TYR A 275 -21.69 28.32 15.06
C TYR A 275 -20.62 27.25 14.89
N PHE A 276 -19.85 27.32 13.80
CA PHE A 276 -18.83 26.32 13.49
C PHE A 276 -17.55 27.01 13.07
N THR A 277 -16.46 26.75 13.80
CA THR A 277 -15.13 27.31 13.49
C THR A 277 -14.23 26.21 12.94
N ILE A 278 -13.64 26.44 11.76
CA ILE A 278 -12.66 25.51 11.18
C ILE A 278 -11.35 25.63 11.96
N SER A 279 -10.86 24.51 12.51
CA SER A 279 -9.56 24.44 13.17
C SER A 279 -8.42 24.09 12.21
N SER A 280 -8.68 23.24 11.22
CA SER A 280 -7.72 22.94 10.14
C SER A 280 -8.39 22.29 8.94
N ILE A 281 -7.82 22.52 7.76
CA ILE A 281 -8.14 21.77 6.54
C ILE A 281 -6.87 21.04 6.13
N LYS A 282 -6.98 19.72 5.89
CA LYS A 282 -5.88 18.89 5.41
C LYS A 282 -6.22 18.36 4.02
N ARG A 283 -5.32 18.53 3.06
CA ARG A 283 -5.40 17.87 1.75
C ARG A 283 -4.86 16.46 1.86
N VAL A 284 -5.61 15.49 1.37
CA VAL A 284 -5.18 14.10 1.27
C VAL A 284 -4.59 13.88 -0.11
N ASN A 285 -3.39 13.32 -0.14
CA ASN A 285 -2.71 12.93 -1.37
C ASN A 285 -2.43 11.43 -1.32
N ASN A 286 -3.32 10.64 -1.91
CA ASN A 286 -3.15 9.19 -2.06
C ASN A 286 -3.11 8.85 -3.56
N PRO A 287 -1.91 8.67 -4.16
CA PRO A 287 -1.78 8.36 -5.58
C PRO A 287 -2.50 7.07 -6.00
N ASP A 288 -2.47 6.02 -5.18
CA ASP A 288 -3.12 4.74 -5.51
C ASP A 288 -4.64 4.88 -5.57
N LEU A 289 -5.25 5.55 -4.58
CA LEU A 289 -6.69 5.82 -4.59
C LEU A 289 -7.07 6.78 -5.71
N TRP A 290 -6.20 7.74 -6.02
CA TRP A 290 -6.40 8.65 -7.15
C TRP A 290 -6.42 7.89 -8.47
N ASP A 291 -5.47 7.00 -8.71
CA ASP A 291 -5.40 6.18 -9.93
C ASP A 291 -6.62 5.26 -10.08
N ILE A 292 -7.05 4.62 -8.98
CA ILE A 292 -8.28 3.81 -8.96
C ILE A 292 -9.50 4.67 -9.34
N TYR A 293 -9.62 5.85 -8.72
CA TYR A 293 -10.70 6.80 -8.98
C TYR A 293 -10.70 7.30 -10.44
N GLN A 294 -9.54 7.65 -10.99
CA GLN A 294 -9.42 8.10 -12.39
C GLN A 294 -9.78 6.98 -13.37
N ARG A 295 -9.32 5.74 -13.14
CA ARG A 295 -9.71 4.60 -13.97
C ARG A 295 -11.22 4.34 -13.92
N LYS A 296 -11.83 4.46 -12.74
CA LYS A 296 -13.29 4.33 -12.58
C LYS A 296 -14.02 5.45 -13.33
N LYS A 297 -13.53 6.69 -13.24
CA LYS A 297 -14.05 7.85 -13.98
C LYS A 297 -14.02 7.62 -15.49
N GLU A 298 -12.90 7.16 -16.04
CA GLU A 298 -12.79 6.85 -17.46
C GLU A 298 -13.74 5.73 -17.88
N LYS A 299 -13.86 4.67 -17.07
CA LYS A 299 -14.80 3.58 -17.34
C LYS A 299 -16.25 4.09 -17.35
N MET A 300 -16.66 4.83 -16.33
CA MET A 300 -18.02 5.40 -16.27
C MET A 300 -18.28 6.38 -17.43
N ALA A 301 -17.26 7.12 -17.87
CA ALA A 301 -17.39 8.02 -19.02
C ALA A 301 -17.62 7.24 -20.33
N ARG A 302 -16.97 6.08 -20.51
CA ARG A 302 -17.21 5.20 -21.66
C ARG A 302 -18.59 4.55 -21.61
N ASP A 303 -19.01 4.10 -20.43
CA ASP A 303 -20.27 3.36 -20.27
C ASP A 303 -21.49 4.28 -20.33
N ASN A 304 -21.40 5.49 -19.76
CA ASN A 304 -22.55 6.40 -19.60
C ASN A 304 -22.50 7.66 -20.46
N GLY A 305 -21.35 8.00 -21.07
CA GLY A 305 -21.08 9.32 -21.66
C GLY A 305 -20.47 10.29 -20.64
N LYS A 306 -19.54 11.16 -21.08
CA LYS A 306 -18.81 12.10 -20.20
C LYS A 306 -19.75 13.09 -19.52
N GLU A 307 -20.81 13.49 -20.20
CA GLU A 307 -21.87 14.38 -19.72
C GLU A 307 -22.68 13.78 -18.57
N ASN A 308 -22.69 12.45 -18.43
CA ASN A 308 -23.44 11.72 -17.41
C ASN A 308 -22.59 11.26 -16.22
N LEU A 309 -21.32 11.70 -16.12
CA LEU A 309 -20.44 11.33 -15.00
C LEU A 309 -20.94 11.85 -13.66
N ASN A 310 -21.55 13.04 -13.65
CA ASN A 310 -22.05 13.71 -12.45
C ASN A 310 -21.02 13.67 -11.30
N GLU A 311 -19.80 14.15 -11.58
CA GLU A 311 -18.74 14.24 -10.56
C GLU A 311 -19.04 15.38 -9.60
N GLN A 312 -19.15 15.08 -8.31
CA GLN A 312 -19.48 16.06 -7.27
C GLN A 312 -18.46 16.04 -6.13
N ARG A 313 -18.33 17.18 -5.45
CA ARG A 313 -17.66 17.28 -4.15
C ARG A 313 -18.71 17.20 -3.05
N LEU A 314 -18.67 16.13 -2.27
CA LEU A 314 -19.67 15.82 -1.26
C LEU A 314 -19.05 15.60 0.12
N PHE A 315 -19.82 15.91 1.16
CA PHE A 315 -19.41 15.85 2.55
C PHE A 315 -19.78 14.52 3.22
N HIS A 316 -18.84 13.98 4.01
CA HIS A 316 -19.07 12.82 4.87
C HIS A 316 -18.46 13.06 6.25
N LYS A 317 -19.30 13.19 7.27
CA LYS A 317 -18.81 13.31 8.65
C LYS A 317 -18.46 11.95 9.21
N THR A 318 -17.32 11.86 9.90
CA THR A 318 -16.86 10.60 10.49
C THR A 318 -16.16 10.81 11.84
N ARG A 319 -15.78 9.70 12.48
CA ARG A 319 -15.01 9.72 13.73
C ARG A 319 -13.51 9.90 13.41
N PRO A 320 -12.75 10.58 14.28
CA PRO A 320 -11.30 10.72 14.10
C PRO A 320 -10.54 9.41 13.90
N ASN A 321 -10.98 8.31 14.54
CA ASN A 321 -10.35 6.99 14.39
C ASN A 321 -10.55 6.34 13.00
N ALA A 322 -11.52 6.80 12.21
CA ALA A 322 -11.76 6.31 10.85
C ALA A 322 -10.87 7.00 9.80
N LEU A 323 -10.26 8.14 10.13
CA LEU A 323 -9.54 8.98 9.15
C LEU A 323 -8.39 8.24 8.48
N ASN A 324 -7.53 7.58 9.27
CA ASN A 324 -6.39 6.85 8.73
C ASN A 324 -6.85 5.73 7.79
N SER A 325 -7.85 4.95 8.20
CA SER A 325 -8.40 3.88 7.35
C SER A 325 -8.99 4.43 6.04
N ILE A 326 -9.74 5.53 6.10
CA ILE A 326 -10.35 6.12 4.90
C ILE A 326 -9.29 6.71 3.97
N CYS A 327 -8.30 7.43 4.49
CA CYS A 327 -7.26 8.02 3.65
C CYS A 327 -6.34 6.97 3.03
N ARG A 328 -6.09 5.84 3.73
CA ARG A 328 -5.22 4.76 3.26
C ARG A 328 -5.92 3.77 2.34
N ARG A 329 -7.14 3.36 2.67
CA ARG A 329 -7.86 2.24 2.03
C ARG A 329 -9.18 2.63 1.38
N ASN A 330 -9.49 3.93 1.36
CA ASN A 330 -10.76 4.49 0.91
C ASN A 330 -11.94 4.19 1.85
N PHE A 331 -13.10 4.76 1.52
CA PHE A 331 -14.37 4.43 2.17
C PHE A 331 -14.81 3.01 1.80
N ASP A 332 -15.42 2.29 2.74
CA ASP A 332 -15.90 0.93 2.52
C ASP A 332 -17.27 0.76 3.17
N SER A 333 -18.26 0.42 2.33
CA SER A 333 -19.67 0.27 2.71
C SER A 333 -19.88 -0.83 3.75
N ARG A 334 -18.97 -1.80 3.86
CA ARG A 334 -19.04 -2.89 4.86
C ARG A 334 -18.85 -2.39 6.29
N TYR A 335 -18.20 -1.24 6.48
CA TYR A 335 -18.07 -0.59 7.79
C TYR A 335 -19.21 0.40 8.08
N SER A 336 -20.14 0.59 7.15
CA SER A 336 -21.29 1.46 7.35
C SER A 336 -22.24 0.84 8.37
N ARG A 337 -22.35 1.49 9.53
CA ARG A 337 -23.31 1.11 10.58
C ARG A 337 -24.72 1.64 10.33
N ASN A 338 -24.83 2.61 9.43
CA ASN A 338 -26.09 3.29 9.11
C ASN A 338 -26.65 2.69 7.82
N VAL A 339 -27.68 1.86 7.96
CA VAL A 339 -28.43 1.35 6.81
C VAL A 339 -29.66 2.23 6.65
N LEU A 340 -29.68 3.08 5.63
CA LEU A 340 -30.89 3.79 5.22
C LEU A 340 -31.72 2.92 4.27
N ARG A 341 -32.91 3.42 3.90
CA ARG A 341 -33.76 2.84 2.85
C ARG A 341 -33.01 2.61 1.52
N LEU A 342 -31.89 3.30 1.31
CA LEU A 342 -31.06 3.24 0.11
C LEU A 342 -30.03 2.10 0.10
N GLY A 343 -30.00 1.18 1.09
CA GLY A 343 -29.12 0.00 1.06
C GLY A 343 -27.87 0.10 1.94
N ARG A 344 -26.94 -0.84 1.78
CA ARG A 344 -25.67 -0.87 2.51
C ARG A 344 -24.59 -0.19 1.68
N ALA A 345 -24.46 1.12 1.88
CA ALA A 345 -23.59 1.99 1.09
C ALA A 345 -22.81 2.96 1.99
N VAL A 346 -21.88 3.69 1.38
CA VAL A 346 -21.28 4.89 1.98
C VAL A 346 -22.15 6.09 1.62
N TYR A 347 -22.52 6.88 2.61
CA TYR A 347 -23.47 7.98 2.47
C TYR A 347 -22.79 9.34 2.46
N PHE A 348 -23.10 10.17 1.49
CA PHE A 348 -22.59 11.53 1.33
C PHE A 348 -23.73 12.55 1.23
N SER A 349 -23.43 13.81 1.49
CA SER A 349 -24.36 14.92 1.26
C SER A 349 -23.63 16.12 0.68
N TRP A 350 -24.26 16.88 -0.21
CA TRP A 350 -23.71 18.18 -0.60
C TRP A 350 -23.83 19.22 0.54
N ASN A 351 -24.66 18.96 1.54
CA ASN A 351 -24.90 19.84 2.68
C ASN A 351 -24.11 19.37 3.91
N PRO A 352 -23.03 20.08 4.31
CA PRO A 352 -22.21 19.69 5.46
C PRO A 352 -22.97 19.73 6.80
N TYR A 353 -23.97 20.61 6.94
CA TYR A 353 -24.82 20.65 8.14
C TYR A 353 -25.68 19.39 8.28
N TYR A 354 -26.18 18.87 7.16
CA TYR A 354 -26.88 17.59 7.15
C TYR A 354 -25.95 16.44 7.57
N SER A 355 -24.76 16.35 6.96
CA SER A 355 -23.75 15.35 7.35
C SER A 355 -23.37 15.46 8.83
N HIS A 356 -23.30 16.67 9.39
CA HIS A 356 -23.04 16.89 10.81
C HIS A 356 -24.16 16.37 11.71
N THR A 357 -25.38 16.86 11.48
CA THR A 357 -26.54 16.55 12.33
C THR A 357 -26.95 15.08 12.24
N TYR A 358 -26.88 14.47 11.06
CA TYR A 358 -27.16 13.06 10.86
C TYR A 358 -26.20 12.19 11.69
N PHE A 359 -24.90 12.47 11.62
CA PHE A 359 -23.90 11.73 12.38
C PHE A 359 -24.07 11.90 13.90
N GLU A 360 -24.36 13.11 14.40
CA GLU A 360 -24.55 13.36 15.84
C GLU A 360 -25.79 12.68 16.41
N LYS A 361 -26.90 12.62 15.66
CA LYS A 361 -28.12 11.90 16.08
C LYS A 361 -27.88 10.41 16.36
N HIS A 362 -26.85 9.83 15.76
CA HIS A 362 -26.53 8.40 15.85
C HIS A 362 -25.27 8.14 16.70
N ARG A 363 -24.87 9.10 17.56
CA ARG A 363 -23.71 8.97 18.45
C ARG A 363 -24.09 9.24 19.92
N ASN A 364 -23.62 8.38 20.83
CA ASN A 364 -23.79 8.53 22.28
C ASN A 364 -22.71 9.44 22.92
N SER A 365 -22.13 10.39 22.19
CA SER A 365 -21.05 11.25 22.71
C SER A 365 -21.46 12.71 22.70
N THR A 366 -21.22 13.38 23.81
CA THR A 366 -21.23 14.85 23.92
C THR A 366 -19.84 15.40 23.57
N GLY A 367 -19.76 16.40 22.69
CA GLY A 367 -18.64 17.35 22.73
C GLY A 367 -17.96 17.76 21.41
N GLY A 368 -18.05 19.08 21.15
CA GLY A 368 -16.97 19.96 20.67
C GLY A 368 -16.47 19.77 19.25
N HIS A 369 -15.61 18.77 19.01
CA HIS A 369 -14.79 18.72 17.80
C HIS A 369 -15.35 17.78 16.74
N GLY A 370 -15.68 18.36 15.57
CA GLY A 370 -16.12 17.65 14.38
C GLY A 370 -14.98 17.37 13.40
N CYS A 371 -15.08 16.25 12.69
CA CYS A 371 -14.20 15.92 11.58
C CYS A 371 -15.01 15.41 10.38
N MET A 372 -14.80 16.02 9.21
CA MET A 372 -15.58 15.76 8.01
C MET A 372 -14.71 15.69 6.78
N PHE A 373 -14.94 14.70 5.92
CA PHE A 373 -14.36 14.65 4.60
C PHE A 373 -15.15 15.53 3.63
N LEU A 374 -14.44 16.22 2.74
CA LEU A 374 -14.96 16.67 1.45
C LEU A 374 -14.32 15.76 0.39
N ALA A 375 -15.12 14.87 -0.19
CA ALA A 375 -14.66 13.85 -1.12
C ALA A 375 -15.11 14.17 -2.55
N ARG A 376 -14.33 13.77 -3.55
CA ARG A 376 -14.79 13.69 -4.93
C ARG A 376 -15.54 12.38 -5.12
N VAL A 377 -16.71 12.45 -5.72
CA VAL A 377 -17.63 11.32 -5.87
C VAL A 377 -18.16 11.28 -7.29
N LEU A 378 -17.98 10.15 -7.95
CA LEU A 378 -18.59 9.85 -9.24
C LEU A 378 -20.02 9.36 -9.02
N VAL A 379 -20.97 10.29 -8.98
CA VAL A 379 -22.38 9.96 -8.68
C VAL A 379 -23.02 9.22 -9.86
N GLY A 380 -22.67 9.57 -11.09
CA GLY A 380 -23.26 8.99 -12.29
C GLY A 380 -24.79 9.12 -12.34
N LYS A 381 -25.44 8.11 -12.94
CA LYS A 381 -26.89 7.98 -13.02
C LYS A 381 -27.43 7.37 -11.74
N SER A 382 -28.18 8.15 -10.96
CA SER A 382 -28.72 7.72 -9.68
C SER A 382 -30.03 6.94 -9.79
N CYS A 383 -30.19 5.92 -8.95
CA CYS A 383 -31.41 5.18 -8.75
C CYS A 383 -32.38 5.97 -7.86
N PRO A 384 -33.68 6.06 -8.21
CA PRO A 384 -34.70 6.59 -7.31
C PRO A 384 -34.85 5.73 -6.05
N PRO A 385 -35.20 6.34 -4.91
CA PRO A 385 -35.27 5.64 -3.62
C PRO A 385 -36.41 4.61 -3.55
N GLU A 386 -37.45 4.73 -4.37
CA GLU A 386 -38.57 3.77 -4.47
C GLU A 386 -38.13 2.41 -4.99
N ARG A 387 -37.02 2.36 -5.74
CA ARG A 387 -36.45 1.13 -6.29
C ARG A 387 -35.38 0.51 -5.40
N MET A 388 -35.07 1.13 -4.25
CA MET A 388 -34.04 0.68 -3.33
C MET A 388 -34.61 -0.08 -2.15
N HIS A 389 -33.78 -0.95 -1.56
CA HIS A 389 -34.09 -1.70 -0.35
C HIS A 389 -32.92 -1.66 0.64
N PRO A 390 -33.15 -1.60 1.97
CA PRO A 390 -32.10 -1.59 3.00
C PRO A 390 -31.06 -2.71 2.88
N CYS A 391 -31.45 -3.90 2.39
CA CYS A 391 -30.55 -5.05 2.26
C CYS A 391 -29.68 -5.03 1.00
N PHE A 392 -29.89 -4.10 0.06
CA PHE A 392 -29.13 -4.06 -1.18
C PHE A 392 -27.65 -3.74 -0.93
N LEU A 393 -26.77 -4.51 -1.57
CA LEU A 393 -25.31 -4.34 -1.55
C LEU A 393 -24.78 -3.62 -2.80
N HIS A 394 -25.66 -3.39 -3.77
CA HIS A 394 -25.43 -2.71 -5.02
C HIS A 394 -26.76 -2.12 -5.52
N THR A 395 -26.69 -1.18 -6.45
CA THR A 395 -27.86 -0.61 -7.14
C THR A 395 -28.57 -1.65 -8.02
N PRO A 396 -29.90 -1.53 -8.20
CA PRO A 396 -30.64 -2.41 -9.10
C PRO A 396 -30.36 -2.10 -10.57
N SER A 397 -30.77 -3.03 -11.44
CA SER A 397 -30.73 -2.85 -12.89
C SER A 397 -31.73 -1.81 -13.39
N LYS A 398 -31.36 -1.06 -14.44
CA LYS A 398 -32.22 -0.09 -15.13
C LYS A 398 -33.27 -0.79 -16.00
N ASP A 399 -32.92 -1.92 -16.60
CA ASP A 399 -33.67 -2.62 -17.66
C ASP A 399 -33.79 -4.14 -17.44
N ALA A 400 -33.61 -4.59 -16.19
CA ALA A 400 -33.54 -6.00 -15.79
C ALA A 400 -32.33 -6.80 -16.33
N SER A 401 -31.37 -6.17 -17.01
CA SER A 401 -30.08 -6.79 -17.34
C SER A 401 -29.10 -6.73 -16.16
N LEU A 402 -28.13 -7.66 -16.11
CA LEU A 402 -27.07 -7.65 -15.08
C LEU A 402 -25.97 -6.61 -15.35
N VAL A 403 -25.95 -6.01 -16.54
CA VAL A 403 -24.87 -5.11 -16.99
C VAL A 403 -25.24 -3.64 -16.89
N ASN A 404 -26.53 -3.29 -17.02
CA ASN A 404 -27.00 -1.92 -16.97
C ASN A 404 -27.57 -1.58 -15.59
N VAL A 405 -26.70 -1.34 -14.62
CA VAL A 405 -27.08 -0.92 -13.27
C VAL A 405 -26.95 0.60 -13.11
N TYR A 406 -27.63 1.18 -12.11
CA TYR A 406 -27.38 2.58 -11.71
C TYR A 406 -26.00 2.73 -11.06
N ASP A 407 -25.42 3.93 -11.10
CA ASP A 407 -24.09 4.18 -10.53
C ASP A 407 -24.15 4.53 -9.04
N SER A 408 -25.28 5.07 -8.59
CA SER A 408 -25.54 5.47 -7.20
C SER A 408 -27.03 5.37 -6.88
N ALA A 409 -27.42 5.65 -5.64
CA ALA A 409 -28.81 5.90 -5.26
C ALA A 409 -28.95 7.22 -4.50
N VAL A 410 -30.11 7.86 -4.61
CA VAL A 410 -30.40 9.14 -3.93
C VAL A 410 -31.72 9.09 -3.20
N ASP A 411 -31.91 10.01 -2.25
CA ASP A 411 -33.17 10.18 -1.51
C ASP A 411 -34.25 10.94 -2.29
N ASP A 412 -33.85 11.76 -3.27
CA ASP A 412 -34.75 12.45 -4.21
C ASP A 412 -34.02 12.69 -5.54
N LEU A 413 -34.68 12.43 -6.67
CA LEU A 413 -34.05 12.59 -8.01
C LEU A 413 -33.92 14.05 -8.46
N LYS A 414 -34.80 14.95 -7.99
CA LYS A 414 -34.83 16.35 -8.41
C LYS A 414 -33.91 17.20 -7.54
N ASN A 415 -33.89 16.94 -6.23
CA ASN A 415 -33.10 17.68 -5.26
C ASN A 415 -32.49 16.72 -4.23
N PRO A 416 -31.49 15.91 -4.63
CA PRO A 416 -30.86 14.93 -3.76
C PRO A 416 -30.15 15.62 -2.59
N LEU A 417 -30.43 15.17 -1.37
CA LEU A 417 -29.68 15.56 -0.18
C LEU A 417 -28.69 14.47 0.24
N ILE A 418 -29.00 13.21 -0.07
CA ILE A 418 -28.23 12.03 0.28
C ILE A 418 -27.83 11.29 -0.98
N PHE A 419 -26.54 10.95 -1.07
CA PHE A 419 -25.99 10.10 -2.13
C PHE A 419 -25.44 8.82 -1.51
N ALA A 420 -25.97 7.68 -1.92
CA ALA A 420 -25.51 6.35 -1.52
C ALA A 420 -24.58 5.79 -2.60
N ILE A 421 -23.33 5.55 -2.23
CA ILE A 421 -22.27 5.05 -3.10
C ILE A 421 -21.83 3.66 -2.63
N PHE A 422 -21.90 2.69 -3.53
CA PHE A 422 -21.70 1.27 -3.20
C PHE A 422 -20.25 0.80 -3.41
N TYR A 423 -19.55 1.39 -4.37
CA TYR A 423 -18.19 1.02 -4.74
C TYR A 423 -17.19 2.10 -4.34
N SER A 424 -16.12 1.67 -3.67
CA SER A 424 -15.08 2.57 -3.15
C SER A 424 -14.30 3.29 -4.26
N ASP A 425 -14.15 2.64 -5.41
CA ASP A 425 -13.48 3.21 -6.59
C ASP A 425 -14.20 4.43 -7.19
N GLN A 426 -15.45 4.71 -6.81
CA GLN A 426 -16.18 5.94 -7.19
C GLN A 426 -15.83 7.14 -6.30
N ILE A 427 -15.00 6.97 -5.27
CA ILE A 427 -14.77 7.98 -4.24
C ILE A 427 -13.28 8.27 -4.11
N TYR A 428 -12.93 9.54 -4.00
CA TYR A 428 -11.61 9.99 -3.57
C TYR A 428 -11.73 10.93 -2.36
N PRO A 429 -11.19 10.58 -1.18
CA PRO A 429 -11.21 11.45 0.00
C PRO A 429 -10.25 12.63 -0.23
N GLU A 430 -10.74 13.77 -0.71
CA GLU A 430 -9.88 14.88 -1.17
C GLU A 430 -9.37 15.76 -0.01
N TYR A 431 -10.25 16.12 0.93
CA TYR A 431 -9.92 16.97 2.08
C TYR A 431 -10.52 16.45 3.37
N ILE A 432 -9.84 16.75 4.49
CA ILE A 432 -10.35 16.60 5.86
C ILE A 432 -10.52 17.99 6.46
N ILE A 433 -11.72 18.29 6.94
CA ILE A 433 -12.08 19.54 7.62
C ILE A 433 -12.29 19.22 9.09
N ASN A 434 -11.42 19.75 9.95
CA ASN A 434 -11.58 19.71 11.39
C ASN A 434 -12.20 21.02 11.85
N TYR A 435 -13.20 20.95 12.73
CA TYR A 435 -13.94 22.10 13.21
C TYR A 435 -14.47 21.87 14.62
N TYR A 436 -14.97 22.92 15.26
CA TYR A 436 -15.64 22.84 16.56
C TYR A 436 -16.79 23.83 16.67
#